data_AF-A0A955CA05-F1
#
_entry.id   AF-A0A955CA05-F1
#
_cell.length_a   1.000
_cell.length_b   1.000
_cell.length_c   1.000
_cell.angle_alpha   90.00
_cell.angle_beta   90.00
_cell.angle_gamma   90.00
#
_symmetry.space_group_name_H-M   'P 1'
#
loop_
_entity.id
_entity.type
_entity.pdbx_description
1 polymer ?
#
loop_
_entity_poly.entity_id
_entity_poly.type
_entity_poly.pdbx_seq_one_letter_code
_entity_poly.pdbx_strand_id
1 'polypeptide(L)'
;MKTSEPTSTQKWRRRGAGVPSRPNWAGGLHYLLVLAVVGLVGYASVIFFQAAAKREQPPVPSTMEAVNWESPDSSEYCLACHRPIGPAMAGLDVKHGHPQNVRLSDAQMQAVTDLGTITGPDNTLICVTCHTLQAASNPYMLPDTLADGQFCERCHPGHYARGTPHDLRLTAANEKNRLGQTAEEGGPCSACHLAHRYAREFEPCDHDPDGRCTTCHEVDHCASSHARPTMEHPESRCLECHNPHDMTHGEFLNAPVATLCVRCHEGYNGGVDGGMHPITVMQDGVPQSVTDAGGWTGEEKQTVSCTLCHSIHDAENEQLLVFEGNSDRLCLTCHADQRGPDHGEGQLPRHGQSPVMSPEQRAVADHWDTTVGPNGELLCVTCHKVHHSPAKMSLLAFAPKYGETCEACHPGHGELFGTSHDLRTNHPDEKNLAGMTPIEFGACSACHLAHGYAREATPVPGDRTGECASCHQPQECAANQAINSVQHPQSTCTDCHNPHRREDQHYLARPESELCIT
;
A
#
# COMPACT_ATOMS: atom_id res chain seq x y z
N MET A 1 -23.06 1.98 -42.70
CA MET A 1 -24.52 1.84 -42.93
C MET A 1 -24.85 0.35 -42.85
N LYS A 2 -25.84 -0.03 -42.04
CA LYS A 2 -26.36 -1.38 -41.73
C LYS A 2 -25.62 -2.22 -40.66
N THR A 3 -26.12 -2.07 -39.43
CA THR A 3 -26.62 -3.08 -38.48
C THR A 3 -26.10 -4.53 -38.53
N SER A 4 -25.63 -5.03 -37.39
CA SER A 4 -25.87 -6.41 -36.93
C SER A 4 -25.70 -6.53 -35.41
N GLU A 5 -26.75 -7.05 -34.76
CA GLU A 5 -26.83 -7.45 -33.35
C GLU A 5 -25.85 -8.58 -32.99
N PRO A 6 -25.72 -8.91 -31.70
CA PRO A 6 -25.53 -10.31 -31.31
C PRO A 6 -26.62 -10.80 -30.34
N THR A 7 -27.15 -11.95 -30.70
CA THR A 7 -28.01 -12.85 -29.93
C THR A 7 -27.25 -13.53 -28.78
N SER A 8 -27.84 -13.62 -27.58
CA SER A 8 -27.94 -14.90 -26.86
C SER A 8 -29.01 -14.85 -25.77
N THR A 9 -29.92 -15.84 -25.84
CA THR A 9 -31.03 -16.04 -24.91
C THR A 9 -30.63 -17.07 -23.85
N GLN A 10 -30.53 -16.66 -22.58
CA GLN A 10 -30.33 -17.58 -21.46
C GLN A 10 -31.68 -17.84 -20.75
N LYS A 11 -32.15 -19.09 -20.86
CA LYS A 11 -33.36 -19.62 -20.20
C LYS A 11 -33.17 -19.66 -18.68
N TRP A 12 -33.93 -18.84 -17.95
CA TRP A 12 -34.08 -18.98 -16.50
C TRP A 12 -35.26 -19.91 -16.17
N ARG A 13 -34.96 -20.96 -15.38
CA ARG A 13 -35.92 -21.93 -14.84
C ARG A 13 -36.92 -21.23 -13.91
N ARG A 14 -38.22 -21.50 -14.11
CA ARG A 14 -39.29 -21.15 -13.16
C ARG A 14 -39.08 -21.89 -11.83
N ARG A 15 -38.84 -21.17 -10.73
CA ARG A 15 -39.11 -21.63 -9.36
C ARG A 15 -40.50 -21.14 -8.94
N GLY A 16 -41.22 -22.00 -8.22
CA GLY A 16 -42.63 -21.90 -7.94
C GLY A 16 -43.05 -20.65 -7.15
N ALA A 17 -44.29 -20.21 -7.42
CA ALA A 17 -44.94 -19.11 -6.75
C ALA A 17 -45.23 -19.46 -5.28
N GLY A 18 -44.56 -18.77 -4.36
CA GLY A 18 -44.98 -18.64 -2.97
C GLY A 18 -45.97 -17.50 -2.82
N VAL A 19 -47.02 -17.72 -2.03
CA VAL A 19 -48.11 -16.79 -1.71
C VAL A 19 -47.55 -15.46 -1.13
N PRO A 20 -48.00 -14.28 -1.58
CA PRO A 20 -47.53 -13.02 -1.03
C PRO A 20 -48.12 -12.78 0.37
N SER A 21 -47.24 -12.58 1.35
CA SER A 21 -47.61 -12.13 2.70
C SER A 21 -48.04 -10.66 2.68
N ARG A 22 -49.02 -10.32 3.53
CA ARG A 22 -49.61 -8.98 3.63
C ARG A 22 -48.54 -7.94 4.07
N PRO A 23 -48.54 -6.72 3.49
CA PRO A 23 -47.59 -5.68 3.88
C PRO A 23 -47.80 -5.22 5.33
N ASN A 24 -46.70 -5.16 6.08
CA ASN A 24 -46.67 -4.70 7.47
C ASN A 24 -46.64 -3.16 7.51
N TRP A 25 -47.83 -2.55 7.46
CA TRP A 25 -48.03 -1.09 7.48
C TRP A 25 -47.49 -0.40 8.75
N ALA A 26 -47.29 -1.13 9.85
CA ALA A 26 -46.76 -0.56 11.08
C ALA A 26 -45.25 -0.22 10.97
N GLY A 27 -44.48 -1.02 10.23
CA GLY A 27 -43.04 -0.76 10.02
C GLY A 27 -42.78 0.45 9.12
N GLY A 28 -43.60 0.65 8.09
CA GLY A 28 -43.47 1.79 7.18
C GLY A 28 -43.75 3.14 7.84
N LEU A 29 -44.73 3.19 8.75
CA LEU A 29 -45.05 4.42 9.49
C LEU A 29 -43.95 4.78 10.50
N HIS A 30 -43.34 3.78 11.14
CA HIS A 30 -42.22 3.99 12.06
C HIS A 30 -40.97 4.51 11.32
N TYR A 31 -40.68 3.97 10.14
CA TYR A 31 -39.56 4.42 9.30
C TYR A 31 -39.72 5.87 8.83
N LEU A 32 -40.95 6.24 8.41
CA LEU A 32 -41.26 7.62 8.02
C LEU A 32 -41.17 8.60 9.19
N LEU A 33 -41.59 8.19 10.39
CA LEU A 33 -41.45 9.00 11.61
C LEU A 33 -39.97 9.19 11.99
N VAL A 34 -39.15 8.15 11.92
CA VAL A 34 -37.70 8.25 12.19
C VAL A 34 -37.02 9.17 11.20
N LEU A 35 -37.30 9.04 9.90
CA LEU A 35 -36.74 9.94 8.87
C LEU A 35 -37.21 11.39 9.04
N ALA A 36 -38.47 11.60 9.43
CA ALA A 36 -38.97 12.94 9.73
C ALA A 36 -38.29 13.56 10.95
N VAL A 37 -38.05 12.79 12.02
CA VAL A 37 -37.34 13.26 13.22
C VAL A 37 -35.86 13.52 12.94
N VAL A 38 -35.18 12.64 12.20
CA VAL A 38 -33.78 12.85 11.79
C VAL A 38 -33.66 14.08 10.87
N GLY A 39 -34.61 14.27 9.95
CA GLY A 39 -34.69 15.47 9.11
C GLY A 39 -34.94 16.74 9.92
N LEU A 40 -35.81 16.70 10.93
CA LEU A 40 -36.08 17.83 11.83
C LEU A 40 -34.88 18.17 12.72
N VAL A 41 -34.20 17.16 13.28
CA VAL A 41 -32.99 17.34 14.08
C VAL A 41 -31.85 17.86 13.19
N GLY A 42 -31.65 17.31 12.00
CA GLY A 42 -30.69 17.80 11.02
C GLY A 42 -30.96 19.25 10.61
N TYR A 43 -32.22 19.59 10.31
CA TYR A 43 -32.62 20.95 9.95
C TYR A 43 -32.47 21.94 11.12
N ALA A 44 -32.86 21.55 12.34
CA ALA A 44 -32.66 22.35 13.54
C ALA A 44 -31.16 22.54 13.86
N SER A 45 -30.33 21.54 13.56
CA SER A 45 -28.87 21.61 13.73
C SER A 45 -28.24 22.57 12.72
N VAL A 46 -28.67 22.53 11.45
CA VAL A 46 -28.22 23.48 10.42
C VAL A 46 -28.64 24.90 10.78
N ILE A 47 -29.85 25.11 11.30
CA ILE A 47 -30.28 26.42 11.81
C ILE A 47 -29.44 26.83 13.02
N PHE A 48 -29.12 25.93 13.96
CA PHE A 48 -28.28 26.26 15.11
C PHE A 48 -26.83 26.60 14.72
N PHE A 49 -26.26 25.91 13.73
CA PHE A 49 -24.93 26.20 13.20
C PHE A 49 -24.91 27.44 12.29
N GLN A 50 -26.00 27.78 11.62
CA GLN A 50 -26.16 29.06 10.90
C GLN A 50 -26.49 30.23 11.83
N ALA A 51 -27.15 29.98 12.97
CA ALA A 51 -27.53 30.96 13.99
C ALA A 51 -26.47 31.15 15.08
N ALA A 52 -25.42 30.32 15.12
CA ALA A 52 -24.13 30.72 15.65
C ALA A 52 -23.60 31.81 14.71
N ALA A 53 -24.17 33.01 14.86
CA ALA A 53 -23.85 34.17 14.06
C ALA A 53 -22.34 34.28 13.99
N LYS A 54 -21.78 34.25 12.77
CA LYS A 54 -20.53 34.95 12.53
C LYS A 54 -20.74 36.34 13.13
N ARG A 55 -20.09 36.63 14.26
CA ARG A 55 -20.08 37.97 14.84
C ARG A 55 -19.57 38.85 13.71
N GLU A 56 -20.48 39.58 13.05
CA GLU A 56 -20.09 40.56 12.05
C GLU A 56 -19.15 41.52 12.76
N GLN A 57 -17.92 41.65 12.26
CA GLN A 57 -16.98 42.61 12.82
C GLN A 57 -17.66 43.98 12.73
N PRO A 58 -17.65 44.79 13.81
CA PRO A 58 -18.18 46.13 13.74
C PRO A 58 -17.54 46.86 12.56
N PRO A 59 -18.33 47.62 11.78
CA PRO A 59 -17.80 48.31 10.61
C PRO A 59 -16.66 49.23 11.06
N VAL A 60 -15.47 49.03 10.48
CA VAL A 60 -14.30 49.86 10.78
C VAL A 60 -14.66 51.33 10.46
N PRO A 61 -14.40 52.28 11.38
CA PRO A 61 -14.75 53.69 11.19
C PRO A 61 -14.17 54.24 9.88
N SER A 62 -14.98 54.95 9.09
CA SER A 62 -14.58 55.46 7.76
C SER A 62 -13.67 56.69 7.81
N THR A 63 -13.53 57.33 8.98
CA THR A 63 -12.64 58.48 9.21
C THR A 63 -11.95 58.38 10.57
N MET A 64 -10.82 59.05 10.72
CA MET A 64 -9.99 59.02 11.94
C MET A 64 -10.72 59.61 13.15
N GLU A 65 -11.64 60.54 12.93
CA GLU A 65 -12.47 61.18 13.97
C GLU A 65 -13.53 60.24 14.56
N ALA A 66 -13.88 59.17 13.84
CA ALA A 66 -14.88 58.19 14.27
C ALA A 66 -14.25 56.97 15.00
N VAL A 67 -12.92 56.94 15.15
CA VAL A 67 -12.19 55.89 15.86
C VAL A 67 -12.27 56.15 17.36
N ASN A 68 -12.61 55.12 18.13
CA ASN A 68 -12.54 55.22 19.59
C ASN A 68 -11.08 55.11 20.07
N TRP A 69 -10.42 56.25 20.19
CA TRP A 69 -9.02 56.37 20.62
C TRP A 69 -8.77 55.94 22.09
N GLU A 70 -9.83 55.73 22.87
CA GLU A 70 -9.75 55.32 24.27
C GLU A 70 -9.91 53.79 24.47
N SER A 71 -10.06 53.02 23.39
CA SER A 71 -10.26 51.56 23.42
C SER A 71 -9.09 50.80 22.76
N PRO A 72 -7.91 50.73 23.41
CA PRO A 72 -6.74 49.99 22.91
C PRO A 72 -7.00 48.47 22.78
N ASP A 73 -8.04 47.97 23.45
CA ASP A 73 -8.45 46.57 23.43
C ASP A 73 -9.21 46.19 22.13
N SER A 74 -9.36 47.16 21.21
CA SER A 74 -9.94 46.95 19.89
C SER A 74 -8.86 47.13 18.82
N SER A 75 -8.77 46.18 17.87
CA SER A 75 -7.90 46.35 16.69
C SER A 75 -8.28 47.58 15.83
N GLU A 76 -9.40 48.25 16.13
CA GLU A 76 -9.88 49.46 15.43
C GLU A 76 -8.85 50.59 15.43
N TYR A 77 -8.18 50.82 16.57
CA TYR A 77 -7.10 51.80 16.67
C TYR A 77 -5.98 51.52 15.65
N CYS A 78 -5.50 50.28 15.60
CA CYS A 78 -4.43 49.88 14.68
C CYS A 78 -4.90 49.95 13.23
N LEU A 79 -6.10 49.45 12.93
CA LEU A 79 -6.64 49.36 11.58
C LEU A 79 -6.96 50.73 10.98
N ALA A 80 -7.37 51.71 11.78
CA ALA A 80 -7.63 53.07 11.33
C ALA A 80 -6.40 53.71 10.66
N CYS A 81 -5.21 53.48 11.23
CA CYS A 81 -3.95 53.99 10.69
C CYS A 81 -3.36 53.05 9.62
N HIS A 82 -3.37 51.73 9.83
CA HIS A 82 -2.62 50.80 8.98
C HIS A 82 -3.35 50.40 7.68
N ARG A 83 -4.68 50.53 7.63
CA ARG A 83 -5.47 50.17 6.43
C ARG A 83 -5.36 51.18 5.28
N PRO A 84 -5.29 52.51 5.50
CA PRO A 84 -5.18 53.50 4.41
C PRO A 84 -3.76 53.75 3.88
N ILE A 85 -2.71 53.51 4.68
CA ILE A 85 -1.32 53.94 4.38
C ILE A 85 -0.54 52.78 3.72
N GLY A 86 -1.09 52.30 2.60
CA GLY A 86 -0.82 51.01 1.96
C GLY A 86 0.59 50.62 1.46
N PRO A 87 1.72 51.34 1.65
CA PRO A 87 3.03 50.73 1.39
C PRO A 87 3.58 49.85 2.54
N ALA A 88 3.23 50.16 3.81
CA ALA A 88 3.76 49.41 4.97
C ALA A 88 3.02 48.08 5.23
N MET A 89 1.84 47.91 4.62
CA MET A 89 0.93 46.77 4.82
C MET A 89 0.54 46.06 3.51
N ALA A 90 1.29 46.29 2.41
CA ALA A 90 1.04 45.75 1.07
C ALA A 90 1.04 44.20 0.95
N GLY A 91 1.05 43.48 2.06
CA GLY A 91 1.10 42.02 2.12
C GLY A 91 0.21 41.39 3.19
N LEU A 92 -0.77 42.10 3.78
CA LEU A 92 -1.79 41.42 4.58
C LEU A 92 -2.66 40.55 3.68
N ASP A 93 -2.41 39.25 3.65
CA ASP A 93 -3.33 38.30 3.06
C ASP A 93 -4.46 38.03 4.06
N VAL A 94 -5.51 38.84 4.04
CA VAL A 94 -6.65 38.66 4.94
C VAL A 94 -7.38 37.32 4.76
N LYS A 95 -7.11 36.57 3.69
CA LYS A 95 -7.68 35.24 3.47
C LYS A 95 -6.76 34.12 3.99
N HIS A 96 -5.45 34.29 3.90
CA HIS A 96 -4.47 33.24 4.23
C HIS A 96 -3.45 33.62 5.32
N GLY A 97 -3.61 34.79 5.95
CA GLY A 97 -2.85 35.25 7.11
C GLY A 97 -3.50 34.81 8.42
N HIS A 98 -2.85 35.14 9.54
CA HIS A 98 -3.32 34.75 10.86
C HIS A 98 -4.69 35.38 11.16
N PRO A 99 -5.65 34.59 11.67
CA PRO A 99 -6.98 35.10 11.96
C PRO A 99 -6.95 36.16 13.06
N GLN A 100 -7.86 37.13 12.99
CA GLN A 100 -8.09 38.15 14.02
C GLN A 100 -9.47 37.97 14.65
N ASN A 101 -9.63 38.42 15.90
CA ASN A 101 -10.87 38.33 16.67
C ASN A 101 -11.37 36.89 16.90
N VAL A 102 -10.43 35.94 16.93
CA VAL A 102 -10.70 34.54 17.34
C VAL A 102 -10.47 34.40 18.84
N ARG A 103 -11.31 33.61 19.49
CA ARG A 103 -11.18 33.34 20.94
C ARG A 103 -9.96 32.46 21.19
N LEU A 104 -9.12 32.87 22.13
CA LEU A 104 -7.93 32.14 22.54
C LEU A 104 -8.25 31.02 23.53
N SER A 105 -7.48 29.94 23.47
CA SER A 105 -7.50 28.88 24.49
C SER A 105 -6.80 29.33 25.77
N ASP A 106 -7.02 28.62 26.88
CA ASP A 106 -6.36 28.94 28.16
C ASP A 106 -4.83 28.89 28.06
N ALA A 107 -4.28 27.95 27.27
CA ALA A 107 -2.84 27.86 27.02
C ALA A 107 -2.32 29.08 26.23
N GLN A 108 -3.07 29.54 25.22
CA GLN A 108 -2.72 30.73 24.46
C GLN A 108 -2.86 32.00 25.31
N MET A 109 -3.84 32.07 26.20
CA MET A 109 -3.98 33.16 27.17
C MET A 109 -2.78 33.24 28.12
N GLN A 110 -2.29 32.08 28.57
CA GLN A 110 -1.06 32.03 29.37
C GLN A 110 0.13 32.54 28.57
N ALA A 111 0.28 32.13 27.30
CA ALA A 111 1.33 32.63 26.43
C ALA A 111 1.30 34.16 26.26
N VAL A 112 0.10 34.75 26.09
CA VAL A 112 -0.07 36.21 26.02
C VAL A 112 0.39 36.89 27.31
N THR A 113 0.05 36.30 28.46
CA THR A 113 0.52 36.78 29.77
C THR A 113 2.04 36.73 29.87
N ASP A 114 2.65 35.63 29.43
CA ASP A 114 4.11 35.43 29.44
C ASP A 114 4.85 36.36 28.47
N LEU A 115 4.18 36.80 27.41
CA LEU A 115 4.68 37.80 26.45
C LEU A 115 4.49 39.24 26.95
N GLY A 116 3.75 39.46 28.04
CA GLY A 116 3.42 40.79 28.54
C GLY A 116 2.54 41.60 27.59
N THR A 117 1.81 40.94 26.69
CA THR A 117 0.86 41.54 25.75
C THR A 117 -0.56 41.42 26.27
N ILE A 118 -1.54 41.97 25.53
CA ILE A 118 -2.94 42.00 25.95
C ILE A 118 -3.87 41.34 24.92
N THR A 119 -5.02 40.90 25.40
CA THR A 119 -6.09 40.35 24.54
C THR A 119 -7.21 41.35 24.39
N GLY A 120 -8.01 41.17 23.34
CA GLY A 120 -9.25 41.92 23.18
C GLY A 120 -10.36 41.39 24.08
N PRO A 121 -11.53 42.05 24.08
CA PRO A 121 -12.72 41.60 24.79
C PRO A 121 -13.02 40.13 24.50
N ASP A 122 -13.56 39.42 25.50
CA ASP A 122 -13.87 38.00 25.43
C ASP A 122 -12.65 37.09 25.14
N ASN A 123 -11.45 37.50 25.57
CA ASN A 123 -10.19 36.76 25.38
C ASN A 123 -9.88 36.51 23.89
N THR A 124 -10.03 37.56 23.07
CA THR A 124 -9.85 37.45 21.61
C THR A 124 -8.45 37.89 21.17
N LEU A 125 -7.95 37.25 20.12
CA LEU A 125 -6.69 37.64 19.49
C LEU A 125 -6.86 38.97 18.73
N ILE A 126 -6.11 39.98 19.14
CA ILE A 126 -6.05 41.31 18.51
C ILE A 126 -4.60 41.66 18.14
N CYS A 127 -4.38 42.78 17.44
CA CYS A 127 -3.05 43.15 16.97
C CYS A 127 -2.00 43.21 18.10
N VAL A 128 -2.36 43.85 19.21
CA VAL A 128 -1.49 44.01 20.40
C VAL A 128 -1.40 42.76 21.26
N THR A 129 -2.00 41.65 20.84
CA THR A 129 -1.75 40.32 21.42
C THR A 129 -0.40 39.78 20.98
N CYS A 130 0.03 40.10 19.76
CA CYS A 130 1.33 39.73 19.22
C CYS A 130 2.30 40.92 19.13
N HIS A 131 1.79 42.14 18.98
CA HIS A 131 2.62 43.34 18.87
C HIS A 131 2.70 44.12 20.18
N THR A 132 3.84 44.77 20.43
CA THR A 132 4.04 45.71 21.54
C THR A 132 4.34 47.11 21.03
N LEU A 133 3.71 48.10 21.64
CA LEU A 133 3.94 49.53 21.36
C LEU A 133 5.02 50.13 22.28
N GLN A 134 5.53 49.36 23.24
CA GLN A 134 6.69 49.73 24.03
C GLN A 134 7.96 49.61 23.18
N ALA A 135 9.10 50.14 23.63
CA ALA A 135 10.37 50.05 22.91
C ALA A 135 10.75 48.57 22.68
N ALA A 136 10.35 48.03 21.53
CA ALA A 136 10.56 46.64 21.17
C ALA A 136 12.03 46.41 20.83
N SER A 137 12.54 45.24 21.19
CA SER A 137 13.90 44.80 20.88
C SER A 137 14.09 44.37 19.42
N ASN A 138 13.01 44.25 18.64
CA ASN A 138 13.04 43.83 17.24
C ASN A 138 12.33 44.84 16.29
N PRO A 139 12.71 44.87 15.00
CA PRO A 139 12.18 45.83 14.02
C PRO A 139 10.70 45.61 13.66
N TYR A 140 10.07 44.54 14.16
CA TYR A 140 8.68 44.16 13.85
C TYR A 140 7.69 44.48 14.98
N MET A 141 8.13 45.20 16.01
CA MET A 141 7.32 45.56 17.17
C MET A 141 6.73 44.31 17.86
N LEU A 142 7.48 43.21 17.94
CA LEU A 142 7.10 42.01 18.68
C LEU A 142 7.68 42.07 20.11
N PRO A 143 7.03 41.47 21.12
CA PRO A 143 7.53 41.42 22.50
C PRO A 143 8.70 40.43 22.69
N ASP A 144 8.95 39.54 21.73
CA ASP A 144 10.02 38.54 21.78
C ASP A 144 10.68 38.36 20.40
N THR A 145 11.80 37.65 20.34
CA THR A 145 12.49 37.31 19.09
C THR A 145 11.78 36.20 18.32
N LEU A 146 11.85 36.26 16.99
CA LEU A 146 11.42 35.16 16.11
C LEU A 146 12.49 34.07 15.98
N ALA A 147 13.72 34.33 16.45
CA ALA A 147 14.81 33.37 16.44
C ALA A 147 14.37 32.04 17.09
N ASP A 148 14.83 30.93 16.54
CA ASP A 148 14.47 29.56 16.93
C ASP A 148 12.98 29.20 16.84
N GLY A 149 12.07 30.12 16.47
CA GLY A 149 10.63 29.87 16.39
C GLY A 149 9.91 29.83 17.74
N GLN A 150 10.59 30.14 18.85
CA GLN A 150 10.03 30.06 20.21
C GLN A 150 8.81 30.95 20.40
N PHE A 151 8.79 32.13 19.77
CA PHE A 151 7.63 33.02 19.78
C PHE A 151 6.35 32.32 19.29
N CYS A 152 6.45 31.57 18.19
CA CYS A 152 5.32 30.84 17.61
C CYS A 152 4.90 29.65 18.49
N GLU A 153 5.88 28.90 19.01
CA GLU A 153 5.64 27.69 19.83
C GLU A 153 4.88 27.97 21.12
N ARG A 154 5.01 29.18 21.70
CA ARG A 154 4.24 29.60 22.88
C ARG A 154 2.72 29.49 22.65
N CYS A 155 2.25 29.83 21.44
CA CYS A 155 0.84 29.75 21.07
C CYS A 155 0.47 28.48 20.29
N HIS A 156 1.44 27.84 19.65
CA HIS A 156 1.27 26.64 18.82
C HIS A 156 2.15 25.48 19.33
N PRO A 157 1.86 24.92 20.52
CA PRO A 157 2.59 23.77 21.03
C PRO A 157 2.33 22.54 20.13
N GLY A 158 3.34 21.69 19.95
CA GLY A 158 3.19 20.43 19.21
C GLY A 158 3.52 20.50 17.71
N HIS A 159 3.81 21.69 17.16
CA HIS A 159 4.30 21.83 15.79
C HIS A 159 5.81 21.99 15.79
N TYR A 160 6.53 21.10 15.10
CA TYR A 160 7.98 21.09 15.14
C TYR A 160 8.59 21.06 13.74
N ALA A 161 9.20 22.17 13.34
CA ALA A 161 10.15 22.20 12.22
C ALA A 161 11.60 22.08 12.73
N ARG A 162 11.86 22.43 14.00
CA ARG A 162 13.21 22.49 14.58
C ARG A 162 13.91 21.13 14.56
N GLY A 163 15.13 21.09 14.03
CA GLY A 163 15.93 19.86 13.98
C GLY A 163 15.45 18.84 12.95
N THR A 164 14.42 19.16 12.18
CA THR A 164 13.89 18.31 11.10
C THR A 164 14.50 18.73 9.76
N PRO A 165 14.33 17.93 8.68
CA PRO A 165 14.70 18.37 7.33
C PRO A 165 14.05 19.69 6.86
N HIS A 166 12.89 20.08 7.42
CA HIS A 166 12.23 21.36 7.16
C HIS A 166 12.77 22.52 8.02
N ASP A 167 13.79 22.27 8.85
CA ASP A 167 14.58 23.33 9.47
C ASP A 167 15.59 23.89 8.45
N LEU A 168 15.20 24.93 7.73
CA LEU A 168 16.05 25.49 6.67
C LEU A 168 17.39 26.04 7.20
N ARG A 169 17.58 26.23 8.51
CA ARG A 169 18.90 26.55 9.07
C ARG A 169 19.89 25.40 8.88
N LEU A 170 19.38 24.17 8.80
CA LEU A 170 20.16 22.95 8.60
C LEU A 170 20.27 22.59 7.12
N THR A 171 19.19 22.73 6.37
CA THR A 171 19.09 22.21 4.99
C THR A 171 19.30 23.26 3.91
N ALA A 172 19.03 24.53 4.18
CA ALA A 172 19.16 25.63 3.20
C ALA A 172 19.40 26.99 3.88
N ALA A 173 20.49 27.15 4.64
CA ALA A 173 20.67 28.27 5.57
C ALA A 173 20.63 29.68 4.94
N ASN A 174 20.99 29.79 3.66
CA ASN A 174 21.02 31.06 2.92
C ASN A 174 19.69 31.40 2.25
N GLU A 175 18.74 30.47 2.30
CA GLU A 175 17.46 30.61 1.64
C GLU A 175 16.60 31.66 2.34
N LYS A 176 16.00 32.55 1.55
CA LYS A 176 15.29 33.72 2.05
C LYS A 176 13.81 33.61 1.80
N ASN A 177 13.02 34.01 2.80
CA ASN A 177 11.59 34.20 2.63
C ASN A 177 11.29 35.50 1.85
N ARG A 178 10.01 35.76 1.58
CA ARG A 178 9.52 36.98 0.90
C ARG A 178 9.84 38.30 1.61
N LEU A 179 10.31 38.29 2.86
CA LEU A 179 10.79 39.48 3.57
C LEU A 179 12.31 39.65 3.43
N GLY A 180 12.98 38.80 2.65
CA GLY A 180 14.42 38.78 2.49
C GLY A 180 15.17 38.19 3.68
N GLN A 181 14.45 37.53 4.60
CA GLN A 181 15.01 36.98 5.83
C GLN A 181 15.36 35.51 5.68
N THR A 182 16.47 35.08 6.28
CA THR A 182 16.80 33.66 6.41
C THR A 182 16.05 33.02 7.57
N ALA A 183 16.06 31.68 7.64
CA ALA A 183 15.51 30.94 8.77
C ALA A 183 16.26 31.19 10.09
N GLU A 184 17.49 31.72 10.05
CA GLU A 184 18.21 32.18 11.24
C GLU A 184 17.59 33.46 11.81
N GLU A 185 17.20 34.39 10.93
CA GLU A 185 16.66 35.70 11.29
C GLU A 185 15.17 35.64 11.68
N GLY A 186 14.37 34.84 10.96
CA GLY A 186 12.93 34.70 11.20
C GLY A 186 12.52 33.44 11.95
N GLY A 187 13.47 32.54 12.25
CA GLY A 187 13.19 31.22 12.82
C GLY A 187 12.73 30.18 11.78
N PRO A 188 12.74 28.88 12.12
CA PRO A 188 12.42 27.80 11.18
C PRO A 188 10.99 27.86 10.62
N CYS A 189 10.02 28.32 11.42
CA CYS A 189 8.64 28.49 10.96
C CYS A 189 8.52 29.54 9.83
N SER A 190 9.39 30.55 9.83
CA SER A 190 9.37 31.66 8.87
C SER A 190 9.80 31.30 7.46
N ALA A 191 10.31 30.08 7.26
CA ALA A 191 10.58 29.52 5.95
C ALA A 191 9.29 29.25 5.16
N CYS A 192 8.19 28.95 5.86
CA CYS A 192 6.89 28.59 5.28
C CYS A 192 5.78 29.58 5.69
N HIS A 193 5.76 30.02 6.94
CA HIS A 193 4.69 30.83 7.53
C HIS A 193 5.17 32.23 7.93
N LEU A 194 4.43 33.27 7.55
CA LEU A 194 4.48 34.57 8.21
C LEU A 194 3.13 34.82 8.88
N ALA A 195 3.11 35.58 9.97
CA ALA A 195 1.87 35.85 10.71
C ALA A 195 0.78 36.50 9.83
N HIS A 196 1.14 37.18 8.75
CA HIS A 196 0.17 37.88 7.91
C HIS A 196 0.00 37.31 6.51
N ARG A 197 0.81 36.32 6.13
CA ARG A 197 0.79 35.68 4.80
C ARG A 197 1.73 34.48 4.77
N TYR A 198 1.73 33.72 3.68
CA TYR A 198 2.76 32.70 3.47
C TYR A 198 4.14 33.31 3.15
N ALA A 199 5.19 32.61 3.59
CA ALA A 199 6.59 33.03 3.46
C ALA A 199 7.11 32.98 2.01
N ARG A 200 6.46 32.22 1.14
CA ARG A 200 6.81 32.03 -0.28
C ARG A 200 5.63 32.32 -1.21
N GLU A 201 5.93 32.63 -2.47
CA GLU A 201 4.91 32.63 -3.53
C GLU A 201 4.49 31.22 -3.82
N PHE A 202 3.17 31.00 -3.92
CA PHE A 202 2.67 29.69 -4.27
C PHE A 202 2.91 29.44 -5.75
N GLU A 203 3.30 28.21 -6.08
CA GLU A 203 3.55 27.76 -7.44
C GLU A 203 2.67 26.53 -7.73
N PRO A 204 1.34 26.73 -7.93
CA PRO A 204 0.42 25.62 -8.15
C PRO A 204 0.76 24.81 -9.39
N CYS A 205 0.67 23.49 -9.26
CA CYS A 205 0.80 22.54 -10.36
C CYS A 205 -0.22 21.40 -10.20
N ASP A 206 -0.22 20.44 -11.12
CA ASP A 206 -1.19 19.34 -11.11
C ASP A 206 -1.07 18.47 -9.85
N HIS A 207 0.14 18.24 -9.35
CA HIS A 207 0.39 17.38 -8.18
C HIS A 207 0.42 18.12 -6.84
N ASP A 208 0.63 19.43 -6.85
CA ASP A 208 0.52 20.32 -5.70
C ASP A 208 -0.38 21.51 -6.07
N PRO A 209 -1.71 21.34 -6.06
CA PRO A 209 -2.62 22.40 -6.52
C PRO A 209 -2.68 23.62 -5.59
N ASP A 210 -2.22 23.48 -4.36
CA ASP A 210 -2.03 24.62 -3.44
C ASP A 210 -0.66 25.29 -3.65
N GLY A 211 0.25 24.64 -4.38
CA GLY A 211 1.56 25.17 -4.77
C GLY A 211 2.44 25.53 -3.60
N ARG A 212 2.38 24.78 -2.49
CA ARG A 212 3.11 25.10 -1.25
C ARG A 212 4.43 24.34 -1.18
N CYS A 213 4.41 23.08 -1.56
CA CYS A 213 5.52 22.14 -1.49
C CYS A 213 6.49 22.39 -2.65
N THR A 214 5.98 22.58 -3.87
CA THR A 214 6.78 22.80 -5.10
C THR A 214 7.65 24.04 -5.05
N THR A 215 7.27 25.04 -4.26
CA THR A 215 8.10 26.25 -4.03
C THR A 215 9.50 25.96 -3.47
N CYS A 216 9.73 24.74 -2.99
CA CYS A 216 11.02 24.21 -2.54
C CYS A 216 11.36 22.87 -3.21
N HIS A 217 10.37 22.00 -3.37
CA HIS A 217 10.49 20.63 -3.89
C HIS A 217 10.30 20.57 -5.40
N GLU A 218 11.07 21.38 -6.12
CA GLU A 218 11.08 21.44 -7.59
C GLU A 218 12.53 21.43 -8.08
N VAL A 219 12.73 21.07 -9.35
CA VAL A 219 14.05 21.13 -9.98
C VAL A 219 14.58 22.57 -9.87
N ASP A 220 15.85 22.72 -9.49
CA ASP A 220 16.54 24.00 -9.25
C ASP A 220 16.11 24.79 -7.99
N HIS A 221 15.21 24.26 -7.16
CA HIS A 221 14.89 24.85 -5.86
C HIS A 221 15.74 24.28 -4.72
N CYS A 222 15.65 24.89 -3.53
CA CYS A 222 16.50 24.56 -2.38
C CYS A 222 16.33 23.12 -1.84
N ALA A 223 15.22 22.45 -2.16
CA ALA A 223 14.95 21.05 -1.79
C ALA A 223 14.85 20.14 -3.03
N SER A 224 15.61 20.45 -4.09
CA SER A 224 15.58 19.71 -5.36
C SER A 224 15.91 18.22 -5.27
N SER A 225 16.59 17.77 -4.21
CA SER A 225 16.83 16.34 -3.95
C SER A 225 15.56 15.54 -3.67
N HIS A 226 14.46 16.22 -3.38
CA HIS A 226 13.12 15.65 -3.17
C HIS A 226 12.11 16.29 -4.13
N ALA A 227 12.57 16.81 -5.27
CA ALA A 227 11.71 17.37 -6.29
C ALA A 227 10.93 16.28 -7.01
N ARG A 228 9.67 16.57 -7.35
CA ARG A 228 8.77 15.65 -8.04
C ARG A 228 8.14 16.37 -9.22
N PRO A 229 8.53 16.07 -10.48
CA PRO A 229 7.91 16.73 -11.63
C PRO A 229 6.46 16.26 -11.86
N THR A 230 6.13 15.05 -11.38
CA THR A 230 4.82 14.42 -11.49
C THR A 230 4.45 13.71 -10.19
N MET A 231 3.17 13.33 -10.05
CA MET A 231 2.75 12.33 -9.06
C MET A 231 2.37 11.06 -9.79
N GLU A 232 3.11 10.01 -9.50
CA GLU A 232 3.02 8.70 -10.13
C GLU A 232 1.83 7.92 -9.56
N HIS A 233 1.52 8.15 -8.28
CA HIS A 233 0.33 7.60 -7.65
C HIS A 233 -0.92 8.41 -8.02
N PRO A 234 -1.89 7.81 -8.75
CA PRO A 234 -3.06 8.52 -9.24
C PRO A 234 -3.89 9.13 -8.11
N GLU A 235 -4.49 10.28 -8.41
CA GLU A 235 -5.44 10.99 -7.54
C GLU A 235 -4.90 11.36 -6.14
N SER A 236 -3.58 11.31 -5.95
CA SER A 236 -2.94 11.60 -4.66
C SER A 236 -2.31 12.99 -4.61
N ARG A 237 -2.22 13.54 -3.40
CA ARG A 237 -1.55 14.83 -3.10
C ARG A 237 -0.58 14.67 -1.94
N CYS A 238 0.43 15.54 -1.87
CA CYS A 238 1.49 15.47 -0.86
C CYS A 238 0.95 15.34 0.57
N LEU A 239 -0.05 16.14 0.94
CA LEU A 239 -0.59 16.19 2.31
C LEU A 239 -1.51 15.02 2.70
N GLU A 240 -1.89 14.16 1.75
CA GLU A 240 -2.63 12.94 2.07
C GLU A 240 -1.71 11.93 2.75
N CYS A 241 -0.45 11.88 2.31
CA CYS A 241 0.58 11.00 2.84
C CYS A 241 1.46 11.68 3.88
N HIS A 242 1.79 12.95 3.68
CA HIS A 242 2.74 13.69 4.49
C HIS A 242 2.11 14.76 5.40
N ASN A 243 2.75 15.03 6.52
CA ASN A 243 2.49 16.14 7.41
C ASN A 243 3.82 16.87 7.70
N PRO A 244 4.04 18.07 7.14
CA PRO A 244 5.30 18.79 7.29
C PRO A 244 5.60 19.24 8.73
N HIS A 245 4.66 19.06 9.67
CA HIS A 245 4.84 19.36 11.10
C HIS A 245 5.10 18.14 11.97
N ASP A 246 5.03 16.93 11.43
CA ASP A 246 5.11 15.68 12.18
C ASP A 246 6.05 14.69 11.49
N MET A 247 7.17 14.40 12.15
CA MET A 247 8.16 13.43 11.68
C MET A 247 8.15 12.12 12.49
N THR A 248 7.11 11.89 13.31
CA THR A 248 7.02 10.73 14.22
C THR A 248 7.17 9.40 13.47
N HIS A 249 6.69 9.35 12.23
CA HIS A 249 6.69 8.15 11.38
C HIS A 249 7.78 8.16 10.29
N GLY A 250 8.81 9.00 10.45
CA GLY A 250 9.84 9.22 9.42
C GLY A 250 9.28 9.87 8.14
N GLU A 251 10.15 10.49 7.34
CA GLU A 251 9.79 11.13 6.05
C GLU A 251 8.51 11.99 6.08
N PHE A 252 8.20 12.58 7.24
CA PHE A 252 6.98 13.33 7.49
C PHE A 252 5.66 12.56 7.26
N LEU A 253 5.61 11.24 7.44
CA LEU A 253 4.39 10.47 7.16
C LEU A 253 3.29 10.67 8.22
N ASN A 254 2.04 10.72 7.74
CA ASN A 254 0.83 10.82 8.57
C ASN A 254 0.56 9.58 9.44
N ALA A 255 1.22 8.46 9.17
CA ALA A 255 1.12 7.18 9.87
C ALA A 255 2.26 6.24 9.45
N PRO A 256 2.49 5.12 10.18
CA PRO A 256 3.37 4.06 9.70
C PRO A 256 2.90 3.56 8.32
N VAL A 257 3.85 3.21 7.45
CA VAL A 257 3.62 2.90 6.02
C VAL A 257 2.41 1.99 5.77
N ALA A 258 2.38 0.80 6.40
CA ALA A 258 1.31 -0.15 6.18
C ALA A 258 -0.07 0.42 6.56
N THR A 259 -0.14 1.16 7.67
CA THR A 259 -1.35 1.85 8.13
C THR A 259 -1.76 2.97 7.17
N LEU A 260 -0.79 3.71 6.62
CA LEU A 260 -1.05 4.80 5.69
C LEU A 260 -1.71 4.28 4.40
N CYS A 261 -1.13 3.26 3.78
CA CYS A 261 -1.61 2.72 2.52
C CYS A 261 -3.04 2.14 2.65
N VAL A 262 -3.31 1.39 3.73
CA VAL A 262 -4.60 0.69 3.88
C VAL A 262 -5.77 1.61 4.31
N ARG A 263 -5.52 2.90 4.52
CA ARG A 263 -6.60 3.91 4.65
C ARG A 263 -7.41 4.03 3.36
N CYS A 264 -6.76 3.83 2.22
CA CYS A 264 -7.41 3.84 0.90
C CYS A 264 -7.42 2.44 0.28
N HIS A 265 -6.32 1.68 0.42
CA HIS A 265 -6.20 0.30 -0.09
C HIS A 265 -6.74 -0.72 0.92
N GLU A 266 -8.03 -0.58 1.25
CA GLU A 266 -8.71 -1.50 2.17
C GLU A 266 -8.57 -2.95 1.68
N GLY A 267 -8.29 -3.86 2.60
CA GLY A 267 -8.13 -5.29 2.32
C GLY A 267 -6.73 -5.75 1.91
N TYR A 268 -5.75 -4.84 1.80
CA TYR A 268 -4.33 -5.20 1.55
C TYR A 268 -3.52 -5.48 2.83
N ASN A 269 -4.14 -5.41 4.02
CA ASN A 269 -3.53 -5.71 5.32
C ASN A 269 -3.92 -7.09 5.89
N GLY A 270 -4.53 -7.96 5.09
CA GLY A 270 -5.04 -9.25 5.57
C GLY A 270 -3.96 -10.29 5.92
N GLY A 271 -2.68 -9.99 5.64
CA GLY A 271 -1.58 -10.94 5.83
C GLY A 271 -1.78 -12.24 5.03
N VAL A 272 -1.10 -13.30 5.43
CA VAL A 272 -1.20 -14.61 4.75
C VAL A 272 -2.65 -15.14 4.76
N ASP A 273 -3.40 -14.92 5.83
CA ASP A 273 -4.82 -15.28 5.93
C ASP A 273 -5.72 -14.47 4.97
N GLY A 274 -5.27 -13.31 4.49
CA GLY A 274 -5.90 -12.53 3.44
C GLY A 274 -5.45 -12.92 2.03
N GLY A 275 -4.56 -13.90 1.89
CA GLY A 275 -3.90 -14.22 0.62
C GLY A 275 -2.90 -13.16 0.19
N MET A 276 -2.28 -12.50 1.16
CA MET A 276 -1.25 -11.49 0.93
C MET A 276 0.13 -12.06 1.26
N HIS A 277 1.14 -11.56 0.56
CA HIS A 277 2.51 -11.70 1.02
C HIS A 277 2.65 -11.14 2.45
N PRO A 278 3.36 -11.83 3.37
CA PRO A 278 3.49 -11.36 4.74
C PRO A 278 4.21 -10.01 4.80
N ILE A 279 3.66 -9.10 5.62
CA ILE A 279 4.28 -7.82 6.01
C ILE A 279 4.93 -8.07 7.38
N THR A 280 6.24 -8.33 7.38
CA THR A 280 6.98 -8.76 8.58
C THR A 280 8.45 -8.41 8.47
N VAL A 281 9.16 -8.46 9.59
CA VAL A 281 10.63 -8.39 9.62
C VAL A 281 11.23 -9.63 8.97
N MET A 282 12.13 -9.44 7.99
CA MET A 282 12.95 -10.50 7.40
C MET A 282 14.15 -10.81 8.29
N GLN A 283 14.28 -12.08 8.69
CA GLN A 283 15.38 -12.53 9.55
C GLN A 283 16.75 -12.38 8.88
N ASP A 284 16.83 -12.63 7.57
CA ASP A 284 18.06 -12.55 6.79
C ASP A 284 18.35 -11.14 6.25
N GLY A 285 17.49 -10.17 6.59
CA GLY A 285 17.55 -8.81 6.10
C GLY A 285 17.00 -8.63 4.69
N VAL A 286 16.84 -7.36 4.31
CA VAL A 286 16.38 -6.98 2.98
C VAL A 286 17.59 -6.88 2.04
N PRO A 287 17.58 -7.53 0.86
CA PRO A 287 18.69 -7.45 -0.07
C PRO A 287 18.95 -6.02 -0.55
N GLN A 288 20.23 -5.62 -0.57
CA GLN A 288 20.65 -4.28 -0.96
C GLN A 288 20.17 -3.89 -2.37
N SER A 289 20.07 -4.86 -3.28
CA SER A 289 19.56 -4.62 -4.62
C SER A 289 18.11 -4.12 -4.66
N VAL A 290 17.27 -4.48 -3.68
CA VAL A 290 15.90 -3.95 -3.58
C VAL A 290 15.94 -2.49 -3.16
N THR A 291 16.79 -2.14 -2.18
CA THR A 291 16.94 -0.76 -1.73
C THR A 291 17.60 0.13 -2.78
N ASP A 292 18.57 -0.41 -3.54
CA ASP A 292 19.22 0.29 -4.65
C ASP A 292 18.23 0.56 -5.81
N ALA A 293 17.20 -0.28 -5.94
CA ALA A 293 16.10 -0.09 -6.89
C ALA A 293 14.99 0.85 -6.38
N GLY A 294 15.20 1.52 -5.23
CA GLY A 294 14.25 2.47 -4.64
C GLY A 294 13.26 1.84 -3.64
N GLY A 295 13.41 0.55 -3.30
CA GLY A 295 12.62 -0.08 -2.25
C GLY A 295 12.97 0.47 -0.87
N TRP A 296 11.96 0.77 -0.07
CA TRP A 296 12.15 1.35 1.27
C TRP A 296 11.51 0.48 2.35
N THR A 297 12.27 0.17 3.42
CA THR A 297 11.82 -0.72 4.50
C THR A 297 10.92 -0.04 5.54
N GLY A 298 10.57 1.23 5.33
CA GLY A 298 9.91 2.04 6.36
C GLY A 298 10.88 2.44 7.47
N GLU A 299 10.31 2.80 8.62
CA GLU A 299 11.03 3.19 9.84
C GLU A 299 11.87 2.06 10.44
N GLU A 300 11.34 0.82 10.40
CA GLU A 300 11.99 -0.37 10.95
C GLU A 300 12.82 -1.06 9.87
N LYS A 301 14.14 -1.07 10.08
CA LYS A 301 15.07 -1.78 9.18
C LYS A 301 14.67 -3.24 9.04
N GLN A 302 14.84 -3.78 7.83
CA GLN A 302 14.56 -5.18 7.48
C GLN A 302 13.08 -5.58 7.48
N THR A 303 12.16 -4.62 7.55
CA THR A 303 10.72 -4.91 7.45
C THR A 303 10.28 -4.97 5.98
N VAL A 304 9.57 -6.03 5.62
CA VAL A 304 8.80 -6.10 4.37
C VAL A 304 7.54 -5.28 4.57
N SER A 305 7.46 -4.16 3.87
CA SER A 305 6.30 -3.26 3.82
C SER A 305 5.88 -3.02 2.38
N CYS A 306 4.77 -2.29 2.18
CA CYS A 306 4.28 -1.93 0.84
C CYS A 306 5.36 -1.24 0.00
N THR A 307 6.13 -0.34 0.62
CA THR A 307 7.15 0.49 -0.03
C THR A 307 8.42 -0.26 -0.42
N LEU A 308 8.54 -1.53 -0.01
CA LEU A 308 9.69 -2.34 -0.39
C LEU A 308 9.56 -2.83 -1.84
N CYS A 309 8.34 -3.11 -2.28
CA CYS A 309 8.03 -3.52 -3.65
C CYS A 309 7.45 -2.37 -4.49
N HIS A 310 6.70 -1.45 -3.86
CA HIS A 310 6.08 -0.32 -4.54
C HIS A 310 6.85 0.98 -4.28
N SER A 311 7.17 1.75 -5.32
CA SER A 311 7.69 3.11 -5.23
C SER A 311 6.61 4.12 -5.60
N ILE A 312 6.18 4.92 -4.63
CA ILE A 312 5.08 5.88 -4.79
C ILE A 312 5.49 7.11 -5.60
N HIS A 313 6.79 7.42 -5.64
CA HIS A 313 7.32 8.64 -6.26
C HIS A 313 8.28 8.40 -7.43
N ASP A 314 8.86 7.20 -7.55
CA ASP A 314 9.96 6.92 -8.49
C ASP A 314 9.78 5.58 -9.21
N ALA A 315 8.55 5.05 -9.27
CA ALA A 315 8.35 3.80 -9.97
C ALA A 315 8.42 3.99 -11.48
N GLU A 316 9.41 3.34 -12.08
CA GLU A 316 9.56 3.27 -13.54
C GLU A 316 8.72 2.14 -14.16
N ASN A 317 8.15 1.26 -13.33
CA ASN A 317 7.41 0.09 -13.77
C ASN A 317 5.90 0.25 -13.52
N GLU A 318 5.10 -0.48 -14.31
CA GLU A 318 3.66 -0.59 -14.08
C GLU A 318 3.34 -1.03 -12.64
N GLN A 319 2.16 -0.63 -12.15
CA GLN A 319 1.71 -0.89 -10.78
C GLN A 319 2.65 -0.34 -9.69
N LEU A 320 3.43 0.68 -10.05
CA LEU A 320 4.37 1.35 -9.18
C LEU A 320 5.48 0.44 -8.63
N LEU A 321 5.93 -0.57 -9.36
CA LEU A 321 6.92 -1.53 -8.83
C LEU A 321 8.36 -1.02 -8.93
N VAL A 322 9.22 -1.40 -7.97
CA VAL A 322 10.68 -1.16 -8.00
C VAL A 322 11.41 -2.04 -9.01
N PHE A 323 10.76 -3.11 -9.45
CA PHE A 323 11.23 -4.03 -10.49
C PHE A 323 10.07 -4.36 -11.44
N GLU A 324 10.40 -4.80 -12.65
CA GLU A 324 9.41 -5.23 -13.66
C GLU A 324 8.49 -6.34 -13.11
N GLY A 325 7.18 -6.14 -13.16
CA GLY A 325 6.19 -7.11 -12.67
C GLY A 325 6.04 -8.36 -13.55
N ASN A 326 6.48 -8.30 -14.80
CA ASN A 326 6.50 -9.41 -15.76
C ASN A 326 7.89 -10.09 -15.83
N SER A 327 8.58 -10.15 -14.69
CA SER A 327 9.90 -10.74 -14.55
C SER A 327 10.03 -11.47 -13.21
N ASP A 328 10.87 -12.51 -13.16
CA ASP A 328 11.19 -13.23 -11.92
C ASP A 328 12.15 -12.43 -11.02
N ARG A 329 12.71 -11.31 -11.51
CA ARG A 329 13.77 -10.55 -10.83
C ARG A 329 13.36 -10.08 -9.43
N LEU A 330 12.12 -9.59 -9.26
CA LEU A 330 11.61 -9.13 -7.96
C LEU A 330 11.62 -10.28 -6.94
N CYS A 331 11.01 -11.41 -7.31
CA CYS A 331 10.86 -12.56 -6.44
C CYS A 331 12.21 -13.19 -6.08
N LEU A 332 13.05 -13.43 -7.10
CA LEU A 332 14.34 -14.11 -6.96
C LEU A 332 15.44 -13.25 -6.33
N THR A 333 15.16 -11.99 -6.03
CA THR A 333 16.05 -11.15 -5.23
C THR A 333 16.05 -11.58 -3.76
N CYS A 334 14.89 -12.00 -3.24
CA CYS A 334 14.75 -12.51 -1.88
C CYS A 334 14.67 -14.04 -1.83
N HIS A 335 13.96 -14.65 -2.78
CA HIS A 335 13.73 -16.10 -2.85
C HIS A 335 14.72 -16.80 -3.78
N ALA A 336 16.02 -16.53 -3.59
CA ALA A 336 17.07 -17.07 -4.45
C ALA A 336 17.19 -18.61 -4.36
N ASP A 337 16.77 -19.19 -3.24
CA ASP A 337 16.69 -20.64 -3.00
C ASP A 337 15.60 -21.33 -3.83
N GLN A 338 14.60 -20.57 -4.30
CA GLN A 338 13.55 -21.07 -5.19
C GLN A 338 14.02 -21.18 -6.65
N ARG A 339 15.24 -20.72 -6.96
CA ARG A 339 15.86 -20.92 -8.27
C ARG A 339 16.08 -22.41 -8.51
N GLY A 340 15.28 -23.00 -9.41
CA GLY A 340 15.53 -24.33 -9.93
C GLY A 340 16.93 -24.39 -10.59
N PRO A 341 17.66 -25.52 -10.52
CA PRO A 341 18.92 -25.66 -11.24
C PRO A 341 18.65 -25.62 -12.76
N ASP A 342 19.59 -25.05 -13.52
CA ASP A 342 19.58 -25.09 -14.98
C ASP A 342 19.84 -26.53 -15.43
N HIS A 343 18.77 -27.28 -15.67
CA HIS A 343 18.86 -28.63 -16.20
C HIS A 343 18.35 -28.55 -17.63
N GLY A 344 19.27 -28.50 -18.60
CA GLY A 344 18.95 -28.36 -20.02
C GLY A 344 17.83 -29.27 -20.53
N GLU A 345 17.26 -28.91 -21.68
CA GLU A 345 16.05 -29.52 -22.26
C GLU A 345 15.95 -31.05 -22.04
N GLY A 346 14.90 -31.47 -21.33
CA GLY A 346 14.54 -32.88 -21.19
C GLY A 346 15.00 -33.59 -19.91
N GLN A 347 15.64 -32.90 -18.96
CA GLN A 347 15.89 -33.44 -17.61
C GLN A 347 15.40 -32.46 -16.57
N LEU A 348 14.18 -32.56 -16.05
CA LEU A 348 13.76 -31.67 -14.97
C LEU A 348 12.97 -32.40 -13.88
N PRO A 349 13.43 -32.35 -12.62
CA PRO A 349 12.60 -32.61 -11.47
C PRO A 349 11.92 -31.35 -10.90
N ARG A 350 12.08 -30.18 -11.54
CA ARG A 350 11.52 -28.87 -11.11
C ARG A 350 11.03 -28.08 -12.31
N HIS A 351 10.03 -27.21 -12.19
CA HIS A 351 9.75 -26.25 -13.26
C HIS A 351 10.99 -25.38 -13.47
N GLY A 352 11.57 -25.42 -14.68
CA GLY A 352 12.73 -24.60 -15.05
C GLY A 352 12.40 -23.11 -14.94
N GLN A 353 13.42 -22.26 -14.83
CA GLN A 353 13.21 -20.81 -14.86
C GLN A 353 12.83 -20.39 -16.28
N SER A 354 11.66 -19.80 -16.41
CA SER A 354 11.22 -19.11 -17.63
C SER A 354 11.14 -19.94 -18.93
N PRO A 355 10.68 -21.21 -18.94
CA PRO A 355 10.40 -21.90 -20.19
C PRO A 355 9.31 -21.18 -20.97
N VAL A 356 9.46 -21.10 -22.30
CA VAL A 356 8.43 -20.54 -23.19
C VAL A 356 7.23 -21.49 -23.20
N MET A 357 6.07 -20.98 -22.79
CA MET A 357 4.83 -21.75 -22.72
C MET A 357 4.17 -21.89 -24.09
N SER A 358 3.46 -23.00 -24.29
CA SER A 358 2.61 -23.18 -25.46
C SER A 358 1.42 -22.19 -25.45
N PRO A 359 0.76 -21.94 -26.59
CA PRO A 359 -0.46 -21.12 -26.63
C PRO A 359 -1.55 -21.60 -25.66
N GLU A 360 -1.72 -22.92 -25.50
CA GLU A 360 -2.70 -23.52 -24.61
C GLU A 360 -2.35 -23.27 -23.14
N GLN A 361 -1.08 -23.41 -22.77
CA GLN A 361 -0.59 -23.11 -21.41
C GLN A 361 -0.74 -21.63 -21.06
N ARG A 362 -0.49 -20.73 -22.02
CA ARG A 362 -0.74 -19.29 -21.83
C ARG A 362 -2.21 -18.98 -21.59
N ALA A 363 -3.11 -19.66 -22.29
CA ALA A 363 -4.55 -19.49 -22.06
C ALA A 363 -4.98 -19.89 -20.64
N VAL A 364 -4.25 -20.79 -19.98
CA VAL A 364 -4.47 -21.13 -18.57
C VAL A 364 -4.05 -19.98 -17.65
N ALA A 365 -2.89 -19.37 -17.89
CA ALA A 365 -2.44 -18.20 -17.14
C ALA A 365 -3.44 -17.02 -17.28
N ASP A 366 -3.91 -16.76 -18.50
CA ASP A 366 -4.94 -15.75 -18.76
C ASP A 366 -6.25 -16.05 -17.99
N HIS A 367 -6.64 -17.33 -17.93
CA HIS A 367 -7.82 -17.76 -17.17
C HIS A 367 -7.66 -17.55 -15.65
N TRP A 368 -6.44 -17.68 -15.13
CA TRP A 368 -6.11 -17.45 -13.73
C TRP A 368 -5.87 -15.98 -13.37
N ASP A 369 -5.96 -15.06 -14.34
CA ASP A 369 -5.66 -13.64 -14.15
C ASP A 369 -4.25 -13.45 -13.54
N THR A 370 -3.28 -14.09 -14.21
CA THR A 370 -1.85 -14.04 -13.86
C THR A 370 -1.00 -13.52 -15.01
N THR A 371 0.26 -13.20 -14.69
CA THR A 371 1.19 -12.57 -15.63
C THR A 371 2.19 -13.58 -16.17
N VAL A 372 2.52 -13.46 -17.45
CA VAL A 372 3.55 -14.23 -18.15
C VAL A 372 4.66 -13.30 -18.63
N GLY A 373 5.83 -13.87 -18.95
CA GLY A 373 6.96 -13.09 -19.45
C GLY A 373 6.65 -12.43 -20.81
N PRO A 374 7.38 -11.38 -21.21
CA PRO A 374 7.18 -10.67 -22.48
C PRO A 374 7.18 -11.60 -23.71
N ASN A 375 7.92 -12.70 -23.65
CA ASN A 375 8.02 -13.70 -24.72
C ASN A 375 7.08 -14.90 -24.52
N GLY A 376 6.17 -14.83 -23.55
CA GLY A 376 5.28 -15.94 -23.16
C GLY A 376 5.96 -16.98 -22.27
N GLU A 377 6.95 -16.57 -21.49
CA GLU A 377 7.69 -17.41 -20.55
C GLU A 377 6.89 -17.62 -19.25
N LEU A 378 7.04 -18.80 -18.63
CA LEU A 378 6.50 -19.11 -17.32
C LEU A 378 7.26 -18.33 -16.23
N LEU A 379 6.55 -17.52 -15.44
CA LEU A 379 7.12 -16.74 -14.33
C LEU A 379 6.64 -17.25 -12.98
N CYS A 380 7.27 -16.80 -11.91
CA CYS A 380 6.79 -16.96 -10.53
C CYS A 380 5.33 -16.51 -10.41
N VAL A 381 5.03 -15.31 -10.95
CA VAL A 381 3.69 -14.70 -10.91
C VAL A 381 2.69 -15.32 -11.87
N THR A 382 3.10 -16.28 -12.71
CA THR A 382 2.16 -17.05 -13.54
C THR A 382 1.34 -18.02 -12.68
N CYS A 383 1.96 -18.54 -11.61
CA CYS A 383 1.30 -19.43 -10.65
C CYS A 383 0.99 -18.74 -9.32
N HIS A 384 1.79 -17.74 -8.93
CA HIS A 384 1.65 -17.06 -7.64
C HIS A 384 0.96 -15.69 -7.76
N LYS A 385 0.04 -15.41 -6.83
CA LYS A 385 -0.61 -14.11 -6.66
C LYS A 385 -0.21 -13.53 -5.30
N VAL A 386 0.58 -12.46 -5.31
CA VAL A 386 1.10 -11.83 -4.08
C VAL A 386 0.02 -11.09 -3.28
N HIS A 387 -1.07 -10.72 -3.95
CA HIS A 387 -2.23 -10.07 -3.35
C HIS A 387 -3.51 -10.85 -3.66
N HIS A 388 -4.37 -10.99 -2.66
CA HIS A 388 -5.68 -11.66 -2.78
C HIS A 388 -5.62 -13.07 -3.37
N SER A 389 -4.57 -13.83 -3.05
CA SER A 389 -4.47 -15.23 -3.47
C SER A 389 -5.66 -16.07 -2.95
N PRO A 390 -6.31 -16.88 -3.82
CA PRO A 390 -7.31 -17.84 -3.37
C PRO A 390 -6.72 -18.95 -2.51
N ALA A 391 -5.45 -19.35 -2.76
CA ALA A 391 -4.70 -20.29 -1.92
C ALA A 391 -3.80 -19.53 -0.96
N LYS A 392 -4.41 -19.01 0.10
CA LYS A 392 -3.84 -18.10 1.09
C LYS A 392 -2.42 -18.42 1.55
N MET A 393 -2.17 -19.67 1.97
CA MET A 393 -0.90 -20.10 2.56
C MET A 393 0.24 -20.28 1.55
N SER A 394 -0.07 -20.63 0.31
CA SER A 394 0.92 -20.89 -0.75
C SER A 394 0.98 -19.79 -1.80
N LEU A 395 0.15 -18.75 -1.64
CA LEU A 395 -0.03 -17.65 -2.59
C LEU A 395 -0.28 -18.13 -4.03
N LEU A 396 -0.91 -19.28 -4.25
CA LEU A 396 -1.23 -19.75 -5.60
C LEU A 396 -2.46 -19.04 -6.14
N ALA A 397 -2.42 -18.64 -7.41
CA ALA A 397 -3.53 -18.02 -8.14
C ALA A 397 -4.73 -18.97 -8.35
N PHE A 398 -4.58 -20.24 -7.97
CA PHE A 398 -5.60 -21.27 -8.04
C PHE A 398 -5.67 -22.06 -6.74
N ALA A 399 -6.81 -22.67 -6.46
CA ALA A 399 -6.91 -23.67 -5.40
C ALA A 399 -6.41 -25.02 -5.92
N PRO A 400 -5.37 -25.64 -5.34
CA PRO A 400 -4.79 -26.89 -5.85
C PRO A 400 -5.68 -28.13 -5.61
N LYS A 401 -6.90 -27.94 -5.11
CA LYS A 401 -7.80 -29.06 -4.83
C LYS A 401 -8.13 -29.78 -6.14
N TYR A 402 -7.90 -31.10 -6.12
CA TYR A 402 -8.29 -32.07 -7.14
C TYR A 402 -7.39 -32.26 -8.37
N GLY A 403 -6.21 -31.65 -8.45
CA GLY A 403 -5.21 -31.96 -9.50
C GLY A 403 -5.55 -31.44 -10.91
N GLU A 404 -6.75 -30.89 -11.12
CA GLU A 404 -7.20 -30.25 -12.36
C GLU A 404 -6.29 -29.06 -12.77
N THR A 405 -5.58 -28.47 -11.80
CA THR A 405 -4.70 -27.33 -12.02
C THR A 405 -3.38 -27.70 -12.70
N CYS A 406 -2.81 -28.87 -12.39
CA CYS A 406 -1.60 -29.35 -13.06
C CYS A 406 -1.94 -29.83 -14.47
N GLU A 407 -3.07 -30.53 -14.63
CA GLU A 407 -3.55 -31.02 -15.92
C GLU A 407 -3.88 -29.87 -16.89
N ALA A 408 -4.33 -28.72 -16.39
CA ALA A 408 -4.56 -27.54 -17.21
C ALA A 408 -3.32 -27.16 -18.05
N CYS A 409 -2.12 -27.24 -17.46
CA CYS A 409 -0.85 -27.00 -18.16
C CYS A 409 -0.24 -28.29 -18.75
N HIS A 410 -0.61 -29.47 -18.24
CA HIS A 410 -0.07 -30.77 -18.62
C HIS A 410 -1.19 -31.77 -19.04
N PRO A 411 -1.92 -31.51 -20.14
CA PRO A 411 -3.13 -32.24 -20.52
C PRO A 411 -2.92 -33.73 -20.92
N GLY A 412 -1.69 -34.24 -20.84
CA GLY A 412 -1.34 -35.64 -21.12
C GLY A 412 -1.06 -36.50 -19.89
N HIS A 413 -1.14 -35.95 -18.66
CA HIS A 413 -0.76 -36.67 -17.43
C HIS A 413 -1.94 -37.01 -16.51
N GLY A 414 -3.19 -36.76 -16.93
CA GLY A 414 -4.40 -37.02 -16.14
C GLY A 414 -4.72 -38.51 -15.92
N GLU A 415 -4.04 -39.43 -16.62
CA GLU A 415 -4.27 -40.87 -16.53
C GLU A 415 -3.98 -41.46 -15.13
N LEU A 416 -3.22 -40.75 -14.29
CA LEU A 416 -2.97 -41.10 -12.89
C LEU A 416 -4.25 -41.22 -12.07
N PHE A 417 -5.30 -40.45 -12.38
CA PHE A 417 -6.49 -40.36 -11.53
C PHE A 417 -7.27 -41.67 -11.45
N GLY A 418 -7.70 -42.01 -10.23
CA GLY A 418 -8.43 -43.25 -9.89
C GLY A 418 -7.60 -44.54 -10.02
N THR A 419 -6.27 -44.42 -10.15
CA THR A 419 -5.37 -45.57 -10.20
C THR A 419 -4.82 -45.90 -8.80
N SER A 420 -4.02 -46.97 -8.65
CA SER A 420 -3.41 -47.29 -7.35
C SER A 420 -2.37 -46.26 -6.88
N HIS A 421 -1.91 -45.38 -7.77
CA HIS A 421 -1.03 -44.26 -7.46
C HIS A 421 -1.80 -42.94 -7.27
N ASP A 422 -3.14 -42.96 -7.31
CA ASP A 422 -3.96 -41.83 -6.86
C ASP A 422 -4.10 -41.88 -5.33
N LEU A 423 -3.10 -41.34 -4.64
CA LEU A 423 -3.02 -41.40 -3.17
C LEU A 423 -4.20 -40.75 -2.45
N ARG A 424 -5.00 -39.91 -3.12
CA ARG A 424 -6.23 -39.36 -2.56
C ARG A 424 -7.25 -40.44 -2.19
N THR A 425 -7.17 -41.60 -2.82
CA THR A 425 -8.16 -42.67 -2.70
C THR A 425 -7.75 -43.77 -1.73
N ASN A 426 -6.45 -44.07 -1.63
CA ASN A 426 -5.93 -45.19 -0.82
C ASN A 426 -5.05 -44.74 0.36
N HIS A 427 -4.39 -43.58 0.26
CA HIS A 427 -3.54 -43.02 1.33
C HIS A 427 -3.78 -41.51 1.50
N PRO A 428 -5.03 -41.10 1.83
CA PRO A 428 -5.42 -39.69 1.82
C PRO A 428 -4.70 -38.83 2.84
N ASP A 429 -4.25 -39.42 3.95
CA ASP A 429 -3.58 -38.74 5.06
C ASP A 429 -2.05 -38.76 4.93
N GLU A 430 -1.51 -39.38 3.89
CA GLU A 430 -0.07 -39.43 3.63
C GLU A 430 0.46 -38.02 3.40
N LYS A 431 1.62 -37.71 3.99
CA LYS A 431 2.20 -36.37 3.89
C LYS A 431 3.43 -36.38 3.01
N ASN A 432 3.51 -35.40 2.11
CA ASN A 432 4.74 -35.13 1.38
C ASN A 432 5.75 -34.34 2.25
N LEU A 433 6.94 -34.07 1.70
CA LEU A 433 8.00 -33.29 2.36
C LEU A 433 7.58 -31.88 2.77
N ALA A 434 6.55 -31.32 2.12
CA ALA A 434 5.98 -30.03 2.47
C ALA A 434 4.86 -30.13 3.53
N GLY A 435 4.65 -31.33 4.11
CA GLY A 435 3.64 -31.60 5.13
C GLY A 435 2.20 -31.63 4.62
N MET A 436 2.02 -31.61 3.29
CA MET A 436 0.72 -31.54 2.62
C MET A 436 0.16 -32.92 2.32
N THR A 437 -1.17 -33.06 2.38
CA THR A 437 -1.85 -34.30 1.98
C THR A 437 -2.32 -34.28 0.52
N PRO A 438 -2.46 -35.46 -0.13
CA PRO A 438 -3.05 -35.58 -1.46
C PRO A 438 -4.47 -35.01 -1.58
N ILE A 439 -5.28 -35.08 -0.52
CA ILE A 439 -6.63 -34.50 -0.52
C ILE A 439 -6.58 -32.97 -0.60
N GLU A 440 -5.57 -32.36 0.02
CA GLU A 440 -5.43 -30.91 0.06
C GLU A 440 -4.80 -30.35 -1.22
N PHE A 441 -3.82 -31.04 -1.82
CA PHE A 441 -3.00 -30.54 -2.93
C PHE A 441 -3.03 -31.36 -4.22
N GLY A 442 -3.87 -32.40 -4.29
CA GLY A 442 -4.10 -33.21 -5.48
C GLY A 442 -3.26 -34.49 -5.55
N ALA A 443 -3.56 -35.37 -6.51
CA ALA A 443 -2.85 -36.65 -6.65
C ALA A 443 -1.38 -36.45 -7.05
N CYS A 444 -1.10 -35.42 -7.86
CA CYS A 444 0.24 -35.11 -8.33
C CYS A 444 1.18 -34.73 -7.18
N SER A 445 0.66 -34.11 -6.12
CA SER A 445 1.45 -33.64 -4.97
C SER A 445 2.02 -34.75 -4.11
N ALA A 446 1.62 -36.00 -4.34
CA ALA A 446 2.19 -37.19 -3.70
C ALA A 446 3.62 -37.47 -4.18
N CYS A 447 3.92 -37.14 -5.44
CA CYS A 447 5.22 -37.40 -6.08
C CYS A 447 5.94 -36.11 -6.49
N HIS A 448 5.20 -35.10 -6.94
CA HIS A 448 5.76 -33.84 -7.47
C HIS A 448 5.41 -32.64 -6.59
N LEU A 449 6.37 -31.75 -6.41
CA LEU A 449 6.14 -30.35 -6.04
C LEU A 449 6.57 -29.49 -7.23
N ALA A 450 5.96 -28.32 -7.43
CA ALA A 450 6.34 -27.46 -8.55
C ALA A 450 7.84 -27.09 -8.54
N HIS A 451 8.42 -26.97 -7.34
CA HIS A 451 9.82 -26.62 -7.12
C HIS A 451 10.68 -27.81 -6.68
N GLY A 452 10.23 -29.07 -6.77
CA GLY A 452 10.99 -30.21 -6.27
C GLY A 452 10.25 -31.55 -6.27
N TYR A 453 10.86 -32.56 -5.66
CA TYR A 453 10.19 -33.81 -5.37
C TYR A 453 9.36 -33.73 -4.09
N ALA A 454 8.24 -34.44 -4.06
CA ALA A 454 7.37 -34.52 -2.89
C ALA A 454 7.90 -35.46 -1.81
N ARG A 455 8.92 -36.29 -2.11
CA ARG A 455 9.50 -37.29 -1.21
C ARG A 455 11.02 -37.30 -1.30
N GLU A 456 11.68 -37.69 -0.21
CA GLU A 456 13.12 -37.92 -0.21
C GLU A 456 13.40 -39.23 -0.94
N ALA A 457 14.35 -39.20 -1.86
CA ALA A 457 14.68 -40.37 -2.66
C ALA A 457 15.47 -41.39 -1.83
N THR A 458 15.13 -42.67 -1.95
CA THR A 458 15.81 -43.78 -1.27
C THR A 458 16.37 -44.79 -2.28
N PRO A 459 17.53 -44.51 -2.90
CA PRO A 459 18.08 -45.37 -3.95
C PRO A 459 18.37 -46.79 -3.45
N VAL A 460 17.96 -47.78 -4.22
CA VAL A 460 18.22 -49.21 -3.98
C VAL A 460 18.69 -49.92 -5.25
N PRO A 461 19.33 -51.11 -5.19
CA PRO A 461 19.96 -51.76 -6.33
C PRO A 461 19.13 -52.00 -7.60
N GLY A 462 17.81 -51.79 -7.59
CA GLY A 462 17.03 -51.69 -8.83
C GLY A 462 15.95 -50.60 -8.87
N ASP A 463 16.08 -49.62 -7.99
CA ASP A 463 15.49 -48.30 -8.14
C ASP A 463 16.60 -47.28 -7.86
N ARG A 464 17.38 -46.97 -8.89
CA ARG A 464 18.58 -46.12 -8.77
C ARG A 464 18.23 -44.66 -8.51
N THR A 465 17.05 -44.20 -8.92
CA THR A 465 16.57 -42.85 -8.59
C THR A 465 16.05 -42.82 -7.16
N GLY A 466 15.54 -43.94 -6.64
CA GLY A 466 15.01 -44.06 -5.28
C GLY A 466 13.60 -43.51 -5.13
N GLU A 467 12.97 -43.13 -6.24
CA GLU A 467 11.65 -42.50 -6.28
C GLU A 467 10.55 -43.51 -5.96
N CYS A 468 10.65 -44.74 -6.46
CA CYS A 468 9.67 -45.81 -6.21
C CYS A 468 9.85 -46.42 -4.82
N ALA A 469 11.10 -46.67 -4.44
CA ALA A 469 11.48 -47.19 -3.13
C ALA A 469 11.08 -46.24 -2.01
N SER A 470 10.95 -44.92 -2.27
CA SER A 470 10.47 -43.98 -1.25
C SER A 470 9.10 -44.37 -0.68
N CYS A 471 8.25 -45.09 -1.45
CA CYS A 471 6.95 -45.60 -1.00
C CYS A 471 6.94 -47.13 -0.82
N HIS A 472 7.70 -47.85 -1.65
CA HIS A 472 7.67 -49.31 -1.74
C HIS A 472 8.78 -49.97 -0.90
N GLN A 473 8.91 -49.56 0.36
CA GLN A 473 9.81 -50.15 1.34
C GLN A 473 9.05 -50.63 2.58
N PRO A 474 9.65 -51.54 3.37
CA PRO A 474 9.11 -51.86 4.68
C PRO A 474 8.93 -50.57 5.50
N GLN A 475 7.76 -50.42 6.14
CA GLN A 475 7.37 -49.26 6.97
C GLN A 475 6.88 -48.02 6.20
N GLU A 476 6.91 -48.04 4.87
CA GLU A 476 6.34 -46.97 4.03
C GLU A 476 4.88 -47.25 3.64
N CYS A 477 4.19 -46.25 3.07
CA CYS A 477 2.77 -46.34 2.75
C CYS A 477 2.42 -47.49 1.78
N ALA A 478 3.34 -47.88 0.89
CA ALA A 478 3.17 -48.99 -0.05
C ALA A 478 3.95 -50.26 0.37
N ALA A 479 4.21 -50.47 1.67
CA ALA A 479 4.93 -51.62 2.19
C ALA A 479 4.35 -53.00 1.78
N ASN A 480 3.03 -53.07 1.52
CA ASN A 480 2.37 -54.29 1.03
C ASN A 480 2.84 -54.72 -0.37
N GLN A 481 3.49 -53.82 -1.11
CA GLN A 481 4.16 -54.08 -2.38
C GLN A 481 5.63 -53.68 -2.33
N ALA A 482 6.31 -53.97 -1.20
CA ALA A 482 7.72 -53.64 -1.04
C ALA A 482 8.60 -54.29 -2.12
N ILE A 483 9.59 -53.54 -2.61
CA ILE A 483 10.53 -53.98 -3.65
C ILE A 483 11.59 -54.87 -2.99
N ASN A 484 11.35 -56.18 -2.97
CA ASN A 484 12.16 -57.14 -2.20
C ASN A 484 13.32 -57.77 -3.00
N SER A 485 13.26 -57.79 -4.33
CA SER A 485 14.38 -58.22 -5.19
C SER A 485 14.19 -57.73 -6.62
N VAL A 486 15.25 -57.17 -7.23
CA VAL A 486 15.23 -56.78 -8.65
C VAL A 486 15.98 -57.83 -9.45
N GLN A 487 15.24 -58.57 -10.28
CA GLN A 487 15.77 -59.69 -11.08
C GLN A 487 16.50 -59.21 -12.35
N HIS A 488 16.42 -57.91 -12.68
CA HIS A 488 17.11 -57.27 -13.80
C HIS A 488 18.01 -56.13 -13.29
N PRO A 489 19.23 -56.42 -12.80
CA PRO A 489 20.10 -55.45 -12.13
C PRO A 489 20.63 -54.30 -13.02
N GLN A 490 20.46 -54.42 -14.34
CA GLN A 490 20.82 -53.38 -15.31
C GLN A 490 19.63 -52.50 -15.72
N SER A 491 18.41 -52.89 -15.39
CA SER A 491 17.20 -52.13 -15.70
C SER A 491 16.80 -51.25 -14.53
N THR A 492 16.15 -50.14 -14.83
CA THR A 492 15.45 -49.26 -13.89
C THR A 492 13.95 -49.56 -13.92
N CYS A 493 13.23 -49.19 -12.87
CA CYS A 493 11.78 -49.38 -12.81
C CYS A 493 11.08 -48.73 -14.00
N THR A 494 11.56 -47.57 -14.47
CA THR A 494 10.94 -46.79 -15.55
C THR A 494 11.21 -47.32 -16.95
N ASP A 495 12.12 -48.28 -17.12
CA ASP A 495 12.30 -49.00 -18.39
C ASP A 495 11.07 -49.86 -18.73
N CYS A 496 10.36 -50.31 -17.68
CA CYS A 496 9.19 -51.17 -17.79
C CYS A 496 7.91 -50.52 -17.30
N HIS A 497 7.97 -49.64 -16.30
CA HIS A 497 6.81 -48.99 -15.69
C HIS A 497 6.73 -47.49 -16.00
N ASN A 498 5.54 -47.00 -16.32
CA ASN A 498 5.26 -45.58 -16.47
C ASN A 498 4.13 -45.17 -15.51
N PRO A 499 4.43 -44.43 -14.42
CA PRO A 499 3.42 -44.04 -13.43
C PRO A 499 2.36 -43.07 -14.00
N HIS A 500 2.59 -42.52 -15.20
CA HIS A 500 1.66 -41.64 -15.90
C HIS A 500 0.79 -42.36 -16.93
N ARG A 501 0.88 -43.70 -17.07
CA ARG A 501 0.12 -44.47 -18.06
C ARG A 501 -0.81 -45.50 -17.40
N ARG A 502 -2.06 -45.57 -17.85
CA ARG A 502 -3.13 -46.39 -17.23
C ARG A 502 -3.60 -47.60 -18.04
N GLU A 503 -3.21 -47.73 -19.31
CA GLU A 503 -3.86 -48.64 -20.27
C GLU A 503 -4.00 -50.12 -19.84
N ASP A 504 -3.18 -50.63 -18.92
CA ASP A 504 -3.19 -52.05 -18.52
C ASP A 504 -3.29 -52.34 -17.02
N GLN A 505 -3.59 -51.34 -16.17
CA GLN A 505 -3.63 -51.46 -14.69
C GLN A 505 -2.29 -51.86 -14.02
N HIS A 506 -1.27 -52.18 -14.80
CA HIS A 506 0.05 -52.61 -14.34
C HIS A 506 1.13 -51.55 -14.60
N TYR A 507 0.71 -50.40 -15.16
CA TYR A 507 1.55 -49.25 -15.46
C TYR A 507 2.67 -49.59 -16.41
N LEU A 508 2.48 -50.50 -17.38
CA LEU A 508 3.58 -50.82 -18.29
C LEU A 508 3.85 -49.63 -19.21
N ALA A 509 5.12 -49.29 -19.38
CA ALA A 509 5.58 -48.20 -20.24
C ALA A 509 5.19 -48.42 -21.71
N ARG A 510 5.01 -49.69 -22.11
CA ARG A 510 4.54 -50.16 -23.41
C ARG A 510 3.82 -51.52 -23.23
N PRO A 511 3.01 -51.99 -24.19
CA PRO A 511 2.34 -53.29 -24.06
C PRO A 511 3.31 -54.41 -23.68
N GLU A 512 2.88 -55.38 -22.87
CA GLU A 512 3.72 -56.49 -22.39
C GLU A 512 4.45 -57.20 -23.53
N SER A 513 3.77 -57.41 -24.66
CA SER A 513 4.34 -58.02 -25.86
C SER A 513 5.53 -57.27 -26.43
N GLU A 514 5.69 -55.97 -26.15
CA GLU A 514 6.76 -55.12 -26.67
C GLU A 514 7.88 -54.85 -25.66
N LEU A 515 7.64 -55.14 -24.36
CA LEU A 515 8.62 -54.92 -23.29
C LEU A 515 9.76 -55.93 -23.29
N CYS A 516 9.46 -57.21 -23.59
CA CYS A 516 10.41 -58.32 -23.44
C CYS A 516 11.17 -58.69 -24.72
N ILE A 517 11.03 -57.92 -25.81
CA ILE A 517 11.68 -58.20 -27.11
C ILE A 517 13.01 -57.41 -27.28
N THR A 518 13.30 -56.49 -26.37
CA THR A 518 14.54 -55.69 -26.33
C THR A 518 15.35 -56.08 -25.11
#